data_AF-A0A9P5U4D8-F1
#
_entry.id   AF-A0A9P5U4D8-F1
#
_cell.length_a   1.000
_cell.length_b   1.000
_cell.length_c   1.000
_cell.angle_alpha   90.00
_cell.angle_beta   90.00
_cell.angle_gamma   90.00
#
_symmetry.space_group_name_H-M   'P 1'
#
loop_
_entity.id
_entity.type
_entity.pdbx_description
1 polymer ?
#
loop_
_entity_poly.entity_id
_entity_poly.type
_entity_poly.pdbx_seq_one_letter_code
_entity_poly.pdbx_strand_id
1 'polypeptide(L)'
;MIRKPRGQVSRRAIGGYNLDEAADWTTEQSDELKKYIKHVVETELDCMLPFTRQPRNSIVSIREAALLRFPWLMNYTDLWVVNDLIRRRLQLRKSELRKRNEALLATEARARASRKSALEAAAVAV
;
A
#
# COMPACT_ATOMS: atom_id res chain seq x y z
N MET A 1 22.38 16.69 -1.95
CA MET A 1 21.46 15.53 -1.83
C MET A 1 20.61 15.70 -0.59
N ILE A 2 19.28 15.63 -0.76
CA ILE A 2 18.27 15.76 0.29
C ILE A 2 18.25 14.46 1.10
N ARG A 3 18.49 14.56 2.40
CA ARG A 3 18.50 13.41 3.32
C ARG A 3 17.08 13.13 3.83
N LYS A 4 16.85 11.88 4.22
CA LYS A 4 15.59 11.47 4.84
C LYS A 4 15.41 12.21 6.18
N PRO A 5 14.26 12.87 6.42
CA PRO A 5 13.94 13.44 7.72
C PRO A 5 13.87 12.37 8.81
N ARG A 6 14.11 12.75 10.07
CA ARG A 6 13.90 11.84 11.21
C ARG A 6 12.41 11.48 11.31
N GLY A 7 12.12 10.20 11.60
CA GLY A 7 10.75 9.69 11.76
C GLY A 7 10.23 8.88 10.57
N GLN A 8 8.97 8.46 10.65
CA GLN A 8 8.30 7.63 9.65
C GLN A 8 7.30 8.48 8.84
N VAL A 9 7.23 8.25 7.52
CA VAL A 9 6.19 8.86 6.67
C VAL A 9 4.81 8.58 7.27
N SER A 10 3.97 9.61 7.33
CA SER A 10 2.57 9.58 7.80
C SER A 10 2.32 9.38 9.30
N ARG A 11 3.35 9.38 10.16
CA ARG A 11 3.19 9.31 11.64
C ARG A 11 3.41 10.65 12.34
N ARG A 12 2.72 11.72 11.89
CA ARG A 12 2.92 13.09 12.43
C ARG A 12 2.84 13.16 13.97
N ALA A 13 1.90 12.45 14.58
CA ALA A 13 1.66 12.49 16.02
C ALA A 13 2.80 11.92 16.89
N ILE A 14 3.75 11.18 16.30
CA ILE A 14 4.86 10.53 17.04
C ILE A 14 6.21 10.91 16.39
N GLY A 15 6.31 12.13 15.84
CA GLY A 15 7.55 12.62 15.23
C GLY A 15 7.86 12.09 13.83
N GLY A 16 6.85 11.63 13.10
CA GLY A 16 6.93 11.38 11.65
C GLY A 16 6.72 12.64 10.81
N TYR A 17 6.89 12.53 9.50
CA TYR A 17 6.78 13.67 8.56
C TYR A 17 5.79 13.42 7.43
N ASN A 18 5.32 14.50 6.81
CA ASN A 18 4.57 14.44 5.56
C ASN A 18 5.55 14.41 4.39
N LEU A 19 5.37 13.45 3.49
CA LEU A 19 6.21 13.33 2.30
C LEU A 19 6.13 14.59 1.43
N ASP A 20 4.92 15.14 1.26
CA ASP A 20 4.69 16.30 0.38
C ASP A 20 5.35 17.57 0.94
N GLU A 21 5.30 17.76 2.26
CA GLU A 21 5.96 18.89 2.93
C GLU A 21 7.48 18.72 2.99
N ALA A 22 7.96 17.48 3.16
CA ALA A 22 9.39 17.21 3.27
C ALA A 22 10.13 17.20 1.93
N ALA A 23 9.39 17.03 0.84
CA ALA A 23 9.96 16.91 -0.49
C ALA A 23 9.78 18.17 -1.34
N ASP A 24 8.95 19.13 -0.91
CA ASP A 24 8.80 20.44 -1.55
C ASP A 24 8.51 20.35 -3.06
N TRP A 25 7.62 19.44 -3.44
CA TRP A 25 7.24 19.23 -4.83
C TRP A 25 6.02 20.04 -5.22
N THR A 26 5.88 20.29 -6.52
CA THR A 26 4.59 20.73 -7.06
C THR A 26 3.54 19.62 -6.88
N THR A 27 2.27 20.02 -6.79
CA THR A 27 1.14 19.07 -6.71
C THR A 27 1.18 18.07 -7.86
N GLU A 28 1.49 18.53 -9.07
CA GLU A 28 1.60 17.71 -10.28
C GLU A 28 2.69 16.64 -10.15
N GLN A 29 3.90 17.02 -9.72
CA GLN A 29 5.01 16.08 -9.49
C GLN A 29 4.64 15.02 -8.46
N SER A 30 4.00 15.44 -7.36
CA SER A 30 3.57 14.52 -6.31
C SER A 30 2.53 13.53 -6.82
N ASP A 31 1.52 14.01 -7.53
CA ASP A 31 0.42 13.18 -8.03
C ASP A 31 0.89 12.19 -9.10
N GLU A 32 1.73 12.63 -10.05
CA GLU A 32 2.29 11.75 -11.06
C GLU A 32 3.15 10.64 -10.45
N LEU A 33 4.04 10.99 -9.51
CA LEU A 33 4.89 10.02 -8.85
C LEU A 33 4.06 9.04 -8.01
N LYS A 34 3.10 9.54 -7.23
CA LYS A 34 2.20 8.69 -6.42
C LYS A 34 1.40 7.74 -7.31
N LYS A 35 0.90 8.22 -8.45
CA LYS A 35 0.15 7.41 -9.43
C LYS A 35 1.03 6.33 -10.04
N TYR A 36 2.25 6.69 -10.43
CA TYR A 36 3.23 5.74 -10.96
C TYR A 36 3.61 4.67 -9.93
N ILE A 37 4.00 5.06 -8.71
CA ILE A 37 4.36 4.12 -7.65
C ILE A 37 3.17 3.24 -7.28
N LYS A 38 1.95 3.80 -7.22
CA LYS A 38 0.73 3.00 -7.01
C LYS A 38 0.63 1.89 -8.05
N HIS A 39 0.75 2.23 -9.33
CA HIS A 39 0.62 1.26 -10.42
C HIS A 39 1.67 0.15 -10.28
N VAL A 40 2.95 0.53 -10.18
CA VAL A 40 4.06 -0.42 -10.16
C VAL A 40 4.03 -1.33 -8.92
N VAL A 41 3.65 -0.79 -7.75
CA VAL A 41 3.52 -1.60 -6.52
C VAL A 41 2.40 -2.63 -6.65
N GLU A 42 1.28 -2.27 -7.29
CA GLU A 42 0.15 -3.19 -7.46
C GLU A 42 0.39 -4.24 -8.54
N THR A 43 1.28 -3.98 -9.50
CA THR A 43 1.58 -4.91 -10.60
C THR A 43 2.79 -5.80 -10.31
N GLU A 44 3.83 -5.28 -9.65
CA GLU A 44 5.13 -5.96 -9.53
C GLU A 44 5.44 -6.48 -8.11
N LEU A 45 4.72 -6.02 -7.07
CA LEU A 45 4.98 -6.43 -5.69
C LEU A 45 3.83 -7.22 -5.08
N ASP A 46 4.17 -8.10 -4.14
CA ASP A 46 3.18 -8.80 -3.34
C ASP A 46 2.64 -7.88 -2.24
N CYS A 47 1.42 -7.37 -2.42
CA CYS A 47 0.79 -6.46 -1.48
C CYS A 47 0.44 -7.07 -0.11
N MET A 48 0.55 -8.38 0.08
CA MET A 48 0.40 -9.04 1.39
C MET A 48 1.69 -9.00 2.22
N LEU A 49 2.84 -8.86 1.54
CA LEU A 49 4.16 -8.81 2.16
C LEU A 49 4.57 -7.37 2.54
N PRO A 50 5.20 -7.17 3.72
CA PRO A 50 5.79 -5.88 4.05
C PRO A 50 7.00 -5.59 3.16
N PHE A 51 7.36 -4.31 3.02
CA PHE A 51 8.49 -3.84 2.22
C PHE A 51 9.79 -4.63 2.45
N THR A 52 10.10 -4.98 3.71
CA THR A 52 11.33 -5.70 4.08
C THR A 52 11.35 -7.16 3.62
N ARG A 53 10.20 -7.72 3.23
CA ARG A 53 10.07 -9.10 2.72
C ARG A 53 9.83 -9.14 1.21
N GLN A 54 9.82 -7.99 0.54
CA GLN A 54 9.74 -7.96 -0.92
C GLN A 54 11.06 -8.46 -1.54
N PRO A 55 11.01 -9.09 -2.72
CA PRO A 55 12.22 -9.45 -3.44
C PRO A 55 13.08 -8.20 -3.68
N ARG A 56 14.36 -8.29 -3.33
CA ARG A 56 15.30 -7.16 -3.47
C ARG A 56 15.37 -6.67 -4.92
N ASN A 57 15.37 -7.60 -5.89
CA ASN A 57 15.44 -7.29 -7.31
C ASN A 57 14.22 -6.49 -7.78
N SER A 58 13.02 -6.80 -7.28
CA SER A 58 11.82 -6.02 -7.60
C SER A 58 11.95 -4.59 -7.08
N ILE A 59 12.40 -4.40 -5.82
CA ILE A 59 12.59 -3.04 -5.28
C ILE A 59 13.63 -2.25 -6.06
N VAL A 60 14.73 -2.89 -6.47
CA VAL A 60 15.77 -2.25 -7.30
C VAL A 60 15.21 -1.85 -8.67
N SER A 61 14.50 -2.75 -9.35
CA SER A 61 13.84 -2.48 -10.64
C SER A 61 12.91 -1.27 -10.55
N ILE A 62 12.05 -1.22 -9.53
CA ILE A 62 11.12 -0.10 -9.32
C ILE A 62 11.87 1.22 -9.10
N ARG A 63 12.98 1.19 -8.35
CA ARG A 63 13.82 2.38 -8.13
C ARG A 63 14.45 2.89 -9.41
N GLU A 64 15.02 2.00 -10.21
CA GLU A 64 15.64 2.33 -11.49
C GLU A 64 14.60 2.88 -12.48
N ALA A 65 13.45 2.22 -12.60
CA ALA A 65 12.36 2.67 -13.45
C ALA A 65 11.77 4.02 -12.99
N ALA A 66 11.66 4.26 -11.67
CA ALA A 66 11.26 5.55 -11.12
C ALA A 66 12.30 6.65 -11.44
N LEU A 67 13.59 6.35 -11.32
CA LEU A 67 14.67 7.28 -11.67
C LEU A 67 14.67 7.65 -13.15
N LEU A 68 14.47 6.67 -14.03
CA LEU A 68 14.40 6.89 -15.48
C LEU A 68 13.21 7.79 -15.85
N ARG A 69 12.08 7.62 -15.18
CA ARG A 69 10.85 8.40 -15.44
C ARG A 69 10.85 9.77 -14.77
N PHE A 70 11.45 9.89 -13.59
CA PHE A 70 11.48 11.10 -12.79
C PHE A 70 12.93 11.42 -12.37
N PRO A 71 13.76 11.97 -13.28
CA PRO A 71 15.19 12.19 -13.02
C PRO A 71 15.46 13.09 -11.81
N TRP A 72 14.53 14.00 -11.48
CA TRP A 72 14.61 14.86 -10.30
C TRP A 72 14.66 14.08 -8.97
N LEU A 73 14.28 12.80 -8.97
CA LEU A 73 14.44 11.91 -7.81
C LEU A 73 15.91 11.68 -7.42
N MET A 74 16.87 11.90 -8.32
CA MET A 74 18.31 11.83 -8.01
C MET A 74 18.73 12.82 -6.92
N ASN A 75 17.94 13.87 -6.68
CA ASN A 75 18.18 14.82 -5.60
C ASN A 75 18.03 14.19 -4.20
N TYR A 76 17.36 13.04 -4.09
CA TYR A 76 17.07 12.36 -2.83
C TYR A 76 18.03 11.21 -2.56
N THR A 77 18.68 11.25 -1.39
CA THR A 77 19.63 10.22 -0.97
C THR A 77 18.97 8.85 -0.91
N ASP A 78 19.60 7.81 -1.48
CA ASP A 78 19.11 6.42 -1.51
C ASP A 78 17.68 6.24 -2.04
N LEU A 79 17.16 7.23 -2.76
CA LEU A 79 15.77 7.28 -3.22
C LEU A 79 14.78 7.02 -2.06
N TRP A 80 15.09 7.57 -0.88
CA TRP A 80 14.30 7.34 0.34
C TRP A 80 12.81 7.64 0.12
N VAL A 81 12.53 8.63 -0.73
CA VAL A 81 11.19 9.03 -1.17
C VAL A 81 10.45 7.86 -1.81
N VAL A 82 11.06 7.24 -2.82
CA VAL A 82 10.48 6.11 -3.55
C VAL A 82 10.22 4.97 -2.58
N ASN A 83 11.19 4.69 -1.71
CA ASN A 83 11.05 3.65 -0.68
C ASN A 83 9.87 3.89 0.26
N ASP A 84 9.67 5.13 0.69
CA ASP A 84 8.58 5.47 1.60
C ASP A 84 7.21 5.47 0.91
N LEU A 85 7.14 5.88 -0.36
CA LEU A 85 5.93 5.74 -1.17
C LEU A 85 5.55 4.27 -1.36
N ILE A 86 6.52 3.40 -1.67
CA ILE A 86 6.30 1.94 -1.78
C ILE A 86 5.80 1.40 -0.44
N ARG A 87 6.49 1.71 0.68
CA ARG A 87 6.08 1.28 2.02
C ARG A 87 4.65 1.69 2.34
N ARG A 88 4.31 2.96 2.11
CA ARG A 88 2.98 3.50 2.36
C ARG A 88 1.93 2.79 1.50
N ARG A 89 2.22 2.56 0.22
CA ARG A 89 1.28 1.87 -0.68
C ARG A 89 1.03 0.43 -0.27
N LEU A 90 2.09 -0.32 0.05
CA LEU A 90 1.98 -1.70 0.56
C LEU A 90 1.15 -1.76 1.84
N GLN A 91 1.37 -0.85 2.79
CA GLN A 91 0.58 -0.78 4.03
C GLN A 91 -0.90 -0.52 3.78
N LEU A 92 -1.20 0.48 2.94
CA LEU A 92 -2.59 0.80 2.57
C LEU A 92 -3.26 -0.39 1.89
N ARG A 93 -2.59 -0.98 0.89
CA ARG A 93 -3.15 -2.08 0.12
C ARG A 93 -3.38 -3.32 0.97
N LYS A 94 -2.45 -3.65 1.87
CA LYS A 94 -2.62 -4.73 2.84
C LYS A 94 -3.83 -4.52 3.74
N SER A 95 -4.02 -3.29 4.23
CA SER A 95 -5.19 -2.93 5.05
C SER A 95 -6.50 -3.08 4.27
N GLU A 96 -6.54 -2.63 3.01
CA GLU A 96 -7.69 -2.81 2.11
C GLU A 96 -8.01 -4.29 1.88
N LEU A 97 -6.99 -5.11 1.58
CA LEU A 97 -7.16 -6.55 1.33
C LEU A 97 -7.68 -7.28 2.58
N ARG A 98 -7.13 -6.94 3.75
CA ARG A 98 -7.60 -7.50 5.02
C ARG A 98 -9.07 -7.20 5.28
N LYS A 99 -9.48 -5.93 5.13
CA LYS A 99 -10.89 -5.52 5.30
C LYS A 99 -11.82 -6.25 4.33
N ARG A 100 -11.40 -6.42 3.07
CA ARG A 100 -12.18 -7.16 2.07
C ARG A 100 -12.34 -8.63 2.44
N ASN A 101 -11.26 -9.29 2.86
CA ASN A 101 -11.32 -10.69 3.30
C ASN A 101 -12.23 -10.85 4.52
N GLU A 102 -12.12 -9.96 5.50
CA GLU A 102 -12.99 -9.96 6.69
C GLU A 102 -14.48 -9.76 6.30
N ALA A 103 -14.76 -8.87 5.36
CA ALA A 103 -16.12 -8.66 4.85
C ALA A 103 -16.67 -9.89 4.11
N LEU A 104 -15.85 -10.53 3.25
CA LEU A 104 -16.24 -11.75 2.54
C LEU A 104 -16.56 -12.90 3.53
N LEU A 105 -15.68 -13.14 4.50
CA LEU A 105 -15.91 -14.14 5.54
C LEU A 105 -17.19 -13.86 6.34
N ALA A 106 -17.48 -12.59 6.66
CA ALA A 106 -18.72 -12.22 7.32
C ALA A 106 -19.96 -12.47 6.46
N THR A 107 -19.89 -12.21 5.15
CA THR A 107 -21.00 -12.50 4.22
C THR A 107 -21.26 -14.00 4.06
N GLU A 108 -20.19 -14.79 3.95
CA GLU A 108 -20.28 -16.25 3.87
C GLU A 108 -20.85 -16.86 5.16
N ALA A 109 -20.43 -16.37 6.32
CA ALA A 109 -20.97 -16.79 7.62
C ALA A 109 -22.48 -16.51 7.72
N ARG A 110 -22.93 -15.32 7.27
CA ARG A 110 -24.36 -14.95 7.24
C ARG A 110 -25.14 -15.85 6.28
N ALA A 111 -24.62 -16.12 5.09
CA ALA A 111 -25.27 -17.00 4.10
C ALA A 111 -25.36 -18.46 4.60
N ARG A 112 -24.34 -18.94 5.32
CA ARG A 112 -24.38 -20.28 5.93
C ARG A 112 -25.41 -20.36 7.05
N ALA A 113 -25.51 -19.33 7.88
CA ALA A 113 -26.50 -19.25 8.95
C ALA A 113 -27.94 -19.25 8.40
N SER A 114 -28.22 -18.44 7.37
CA SER A 114 -29.54 -18.39 6.75
C SER A 114 -29.93 -19.70 6.05
N ARG A 115 -28.98 -20.36 5.38
CA ARG A 115 -29.22 -21.68 4.77
C ARG A 115 -29.51 -22.75 5.83
N LYS A 116 -28.79 -22.72 6.95
CA LYS A 116 -29.02 -23.64 8.07
C LYS A 116 -30.42 -23.44 8.67
N SER A 117 -30.82 -22.21 8.95
CA SER A 117 -32.15 -21.92 9.49
C SER A 117 -33.29 -22.29 8.54
N ALA A 118 -33.09 -22.13 7.23
CA ALA A 118 -34.09 -22.54 6.23
C ALA A 118 -34.27 -24.06 6.16
N LEU A 119 -33.17 -24.83 6.25
CA LEU A 119 -33.22 -26.29 6.29
C LEU A 119 -33.89 -26.81 7.58
N GLU A 120 -33.59 -26.21 8.72
CA GLU A 120 -34.21 -26.56 10.00
C GLU A 120 -35.72 -26.26 10.00
N ALA A 121 -36.15 -25.11 9.44
CA ALA A 121 -37.56 -24.78 9.30
C ALA A 121 -38.32 -25.75 8.39
N ALA A 122 -37.70 -26.22 7.30
CA ALA A 122 -38.30 -27.19 6.40
C ALA A 122 -38.45 -28.59 7.04
N ALA A 123 -37.53 -28.98 7.92
CA ALA A 123 -37.57 -30.27 8.61
C ALA A 123 -38.63 -30.34 9.73
N VAL A 124 -39.04 -29.20 10.28
CA VAL A 124 -40.09 -29.12 11.32
C VAL A 124 -41.50 -29.07 10.72
N ALA A 125 -41.62 -28.72 9.44
CA ALA A 125 -42.90 -28.63 8.74
C ALA A 125 -43.40 -29.97 8.15
N VAL A 126 -42.69 -31.07 8.40
CA VAL A 126 -43.02 -32.45 7.98
C VAL A 126 -43.36 -33.29 9.21
#